data_AF-A0A8C6VTW9-F1
#
_entry.id   AF-A0A8C6VTW9-F1
#
_cell.length_a   1.000
_cell.length_b   1.000
_cell.length_c   1.000
_cell.angle_alpha   90.00
_cell.angle_beta   90.00
_cell.angle_gamma   90.00
#
_symmetry.space_group_name_H-M   'P 1'
#
loop_
_entity.id
_entity.type
_entity.pdbx_description
1 polymer ?
#
loop_
_entity_poly.entity_id
_entity_poly.type
_entity_poly.pdbx_seq_one_letter_code
_entity_poly.pdbx_strand_id
1 'polypeptide(L)'
;FKPSKHVNEFDSSDEEPLEEEQTPFQVSCICFNSIICFFSSFLLDLGCRFKNIKRNLQKDIDELKSHGVLDVFVLCTKGELTKYRVPHLMETYQNYGITVHHHPIPDGGTPDIARCCVILNELRNCLESKRKATIHCYGGLGRSCLIAACLLLQVSDNLTPQQAIDCMRELRGSGAVQTLKVRPAKEEIELKRCLIYLFTLFLHPSIFPKTL
;
A
#
# COMPACT_ATOMS: atom_id res chain seq x y z
N PHE A 1 -26.30 70.19 -7.64
CA PHE A 1 -26.91 69.26 -6.67
C PHE A 1 -25.93 68.11 -6.42
N LYS A 2 -25.84 67.66 -5.16
CA LYS A 2 -24.78 66.83 -4.55
C LYS A 2 -24.46 65.49 -5.26
N PRO A 3 -23.22 64.97 -5.11
CA PRO A 3 -22.83 63.61 -5.49
C PRO A 3 -23.11 62.60 -4.36
N SER A 4 -23.44 61.35 -4.68
CA SER A 4 -23.55 60.24 -3.71
C SER A 4 -22.46 59.18 -3.92
N LYS A 5 -21.84 58.84 -2.79
CA LYS A 5 -20.73 57.90 -2.55
C LYS A 5 -21.16 56.42 -2.66
N HIS A 6 -20.25 55.54 -3.05
CA HIS A 6 -19.73 54.37 -2.27
C HIS A 6 -18.74 53.61 -3.20
N VAL A 7 -17.42 53.60 -2.98
CA VAL A 7 -16.61 52.89 -1.96
C VAL A 7 -16.71 51.36 -2.09
N ASN A 8 -15.61 50.80 -2.61
CA ASN A 8 -15.00 49.49 -2.38
C ASN A 8 -15.89 48.32 -1.93
N GLU A 9 -15.92 47.28 -2.75
CA GLU A 9 -16.00 45.89 -2.30
C GLU A 9 -15.04 45.07 -3.17
N PHE A 10 -13.76 45.17 -2.81
CA PHE A 10 -12.78 44.13 -3.07
C PHE A 10 -13.11 43.03 -2.05
N ASP A 11 -13.82 42.00 -2.49
CA ASP A 11 -14.13 40.82 -1.67
C ASP A 11 -12.85 39.99 -1.51
N SER A 12 -11.97 40.50 -0.65
CA SER A 12 -10.93 39.73 0.01
C SER A 12 -11.64 38.88 1.05
N SER A 13 -12.24 37.79 0.61
CA SER A 13 -12.57 36.71 1.52
C SER A 13 -11.24 36.14 2.01
N ASP A 14 -10.83 36.63 3.17
CA ASP A 14 -9.85 36.01 4.04
C ASP A 14 -10.20 34.52 4.13
N GLU A 15 -9.47 33.70 3.37
CA GLU A 15 -9.41 32.26 3.59
C GLU A 15 -8.70 32.10 4.93
N GLU A 16 -9.50 32.11 6.00
CA GLU A 16 -9.16 31.50 7.28
C GLU A 16 -8.34 30.24 6.99
N PRO A 17 -7.12 30.09 7.55
CA PRO A 17 -6.35 28.89 7.33
C PRO A 17 -7.14 27.74 7.95
N LEU A 18 -7.91 27.04 7.12
CA LEU A 18 -8.55 25.79 7.48
C LEU A 18 -7.41 24.92 7.96
N GLU A 19 -7.38 24.70 9.27
CA GLU A 19 -6.39 23.87 9.94
C GLU A 19 -6.28 22.59 9.10
N GLU A 20 -5.12 22.41 8.45
CA GLU A 20 -4.82 21.18 7.75
C GLU A 20 -4.82 20.11 8.83
N GLU A 21 -5.96 19.46 9.05
CA GLU A 21 -6.13 18.34 9.97
C GLU A 21 -5.40 17.14 9.34
N GLN A 22 -4.07 17.24 9.31
CA GLN A 22 -3.14 16.23 8.84
C GLN A 22 -3.08 15.19 9.93
N THR A 23 -4.00 14.22 9.83
CA THR A 23 -3.89 12.98 10.59
C THR A 23 -2.47 12.41 10.40
N PRO A 24 -1.75 12.10 11.49
CA PRO A 24 -0.41 11.56 11.40
C PRO A 24 -0.39 10.31 10.52
N PHE A 25 0.67 10.16 9.74
CA PHE A 25 0.88 8.96 8.96
C PHE A 25 0.95 7.74 9.88
N GLN A 26 -0.03 6.84 9.75
CA GLN A 26 -0.05 5.61 10.52
C GLN A 26 0.64 4.49 9.73
N VAL A 27 1.73 4.01 10.31
CA VAL A 27 2.42 2.80 9.90
C VAL A 27 1.81 1.61 10.61
N SER A 28 1.27 0.65 9.85
CA SER A 28 0.90 -0.64 10.40
C SER A 28 2.04 -1.64 10.15
N CYS A 29 2.79 -2.00 11.19
CA CYS A 29 3.86 -2.99 11.13
C CYS A 29 3.32 -4.40 11.41
N ILE A 30 3.66 -5.36 10.56
CA ILE A 30 3.59 -6.77 10.91
C ILE A 30 4.97 -7.14 11.46
N CYS A 31 5.06 -7.55 12.72
CA CYS A 31 6.28 -8.08 13.30
C CYS A 31 6.16 -9.60 13.39
N PHE A 32 7.01 -10.32 12.66
CA PHE A 32 7.18 -11.77 12.82
C PHE A 32 8.67 -12.06 13.05
N ASN A 33 8.98 -12.75 14.15
CA ASN A 33 10.35 -13.12 14.56
C ASN A 33 11.41 -12.00 14.44
N SER A 34 11.07 -10.78 14.86
CA SER A 34 11.97 -9.61 14.85
C SER A 34 12.51 -9.17 13.48
N ILE A 35 12.00 -9.70 12.36
CA ILE A 35 12.51 -9.43 11.01
C ILE A 35 11.48 -8.78 10.09
N ILE A 36 10.19 -8.76 10.45
CA ILE A 36 9.20 -8.12 9.58
C ILE A 36 8.95 -6.68 10.04
N CYS A 37 9.19 -5.73 9.14
CA CYS A 37 8.71 -4.36 9.21
C CYS A 37 8.05 -4.06 7.87
N PHE A 38 6.85 -4.58 7.65
CA PHE A 38 6.00 -4.04 6.59
C PHE A 38 5.55 -2.66 7.04
N PHE A 39 6.15 -1.60 6.53
CA PHE A 39 5.54 -0.27 6.66
C PHE A 39 4.40 -0.20 5.67
N SER A 40 3.28 -0.90 5.90
CA SER A 40 2.09 -0.54 5.14
C SER A 40 1.63 0.78 5.74
N SER A 41 2.08 1.88 5.15
CA SER A 41 1.38 3.13 5.21
C SER A 41 -0.10 2.87 4.92
N PHE A 42 -1.00 3.66 5.46
CA PHE A 42 -2.15 4.02 4.64
C PHE A 42 -1.61 4.46 3.28
N LEU A 43 -1.66 3.59 2.29
CA LEU A 43 -1.89 4.04 0.94
C LEU A 43 -3.37 3.96 0.83
N LEU A 44 -4.06 4.95 1.33
CA LEU A 44 -4.53 5.89 0.36
C LEU A 44 -3.43 6.94 0.31
N ASP A 45 -2.86 7.19 -0.86
CA ASP A 45 -2.47 8.56 -1.18
C ASP A 45 -1.08 9.12 -0.79
N LEU A 46 0.04 8.39 -0.90
CA LEU A 46 1.38 9.04 -0.85
C LEU A 46 1.45 10.18 -1.88
N GLY A 47 1.41 11.43 -1.41
CA GLY A 47 1.31 12.61 -2.27
C GLY A 47 0.05 12.75 -3.13
N CYS A 48 -0.91 11.85 -3.04
CA CYS A 48 -2.06 11.87 -3.94
C CYS A 48 -3.03 13.00 -3.58
N ARG A 49 -3.60 13.57 -4.64
CA ARG A 49 -4.62 14.62 -4.59
C ARG A 49 -5.84 14.16 -5.37
N PHE A 50 -6.57 13.19 -4.85
CA PHE A 50 -7.72 12.57 -5.51
C PHE A 50 -8.92 12.49 -4.56
N LYS A 51 -10.11 12.85 -5.06
CA LYS A 51 -11.33 13.06 -4.26
C LYS A 51 -11.08 14.03 -3.09
N ASN A 52 -11.39 13.64 -1.85
CA ASN A 52 -11.29 14.46 -0.65
C ASN A 52 -9.94 14.34 0.06
N ILE A 53 -8.95 13.68 -0.54
CA ILE A 53 -7.66 13.43 0.11
C ILE A 53 -6.60 14.32 -0.55
N LYS A 54 -5.93 15.10 0.29
CA LYS A 54 -4.79 15.95 -0.07
C LYS A 54 -3.64 15.61 0.87
N ARG A 55 -2.66 14.84 0.40
CA ARG A 55 -1.44 14.54 1.16
C ARG A 55 -0.23 15.29 0.61
N ASN A 56 0.77 15.47 1.48
CA ASN A 56 2.04 16.06 1.12
C ASN A 56 3.07 14.93 0.91
N LEU A 57 3.45 14.71 -0.35
CA LEU A 57 4.39 13.65 -0.74
C LEU A 57 5.70 13.73 0.03
N GLN A 58 6.19 14.95 0.28
CA GLN A 58 7.45 15.17 0.96
C GLN A 58 7.38 14.66 2.40
N LYS A 59 6.35 15.07 3.14
CA LYS A 59 6.14 14.63 4.53
C LYS A 59 6.01 13.11 4.62
N ASP A 60 5.31 12.50 3.66
CA ASP A 60 5.15 11.03 3.62
C ASP A 60 6.50 10.31 3.38
N ILE A 61 7.37 10.86 2.54
CA ILE A 61 8.72 10.31 2.30
C ILE A 61 9.62 10.52 3.51
N ASP A 62 9.59 11.71 4.13
CA ASP A 62 10.38 11.99 5.33
C ASP A 62 10.02 11.03 6.46
N GLU A 63 8.74 10.68 6.59
CA GLU A 63 8.28 9.68 7.55
C GLU A 63 8.72 8.26 7.22
N LEU A 64 8.75 7.87 5.94
CA LEU A 64 9.34 6.59 5.55
C LEU A 64 10.83 6.53 5.94
N LYS A 65 11.55 7.64 5.77
CA LYS A 65 12.97 7.75 6.13
C LYS A 65 13.18 7.76 7.64
N SER A 66 12.33 8.44 8.41
CA SER A 66 12.41 8.45 9.89
C SER A 66 12.27 7.03 10.47
N HIS A 67 11.48 6.19 9.79
CA HIS A 67 11.35 4.77 10.10
C HIS A 67 12.49 3.87 9.57
N GLY A 68 13.40 4.42 8.77
CA GLY A 68 14.56 3.73 8.20
C GLY A 68 14.21 2.84 6.99
N VAL A 69 13.12 3.12 6.27
CA VAL A 69 12.76 2.39 5.05
C VAL A 69 13.81 2.64 3.97
N LEU A 70 14.30 1.55 3.36
CA LEU A 70 15.32 1.56 2.30
C LEU A 70 14.78 1.07 0.95
N ASP A 71 13.72 0.26 0.97
CA ASP A 71 13.12 -0.34 -0.22
C ASP A 71 11.61 -0.10 -0.26
N VAL A 72 11.08 0.24 -1.44
CA VAL A 72 9.64 0.42 -1.68
C VAL A 72 9.20 -0.46 -2.85
N PHE A 73 8.18 -1.28 -2.61
CA PHE A 73 7.52 -2.11 -3.62
C PHE A 73 6.23 -1.44 -4.09
N VAL A 74 6.25 -0.88 -5.30
CA VAL A 74 5.11 -0.17 -5.91
C VAL A 74 4.32 -1.15 -6.78
N LEU A 75 3.08 -1.43 -6.37
CA LEU A 75 2.17 -2.32 -7.09
C LEU A 75 1.21 -1.58 -8.04
N CYS A 76 1.15 -0.26 -7.96
CA CYS A 76 0.34 0.56 -8.86
C CYS A 76 0.89 0.52 -10.29
N THR A 77 0.00 0.45 -11.27
CA THR A 77 0.34 0.68 -12.67
C THR A 77 0.73 2.15 -12.89
N LYS A 78 1.49 2.44 -13.96
CA LYS A 78 1.80 3.84 -14.33
C LYS A 78 0.53 4.66 -14.58
N GLY A 79 -0.49 4.05 -15.20
CA GLY A 79 -1.78 4.70 -15.42
C GLY A 79 -2.49 5.09 -14.11
N GLU A 80 -2.40 4.25 -13.08
CA GLU A 80 -2.86 4.59 -11.72
C GLU A 80 -2.07 5.75 -11.12
N LEU A 81 -0.74 5.74 -11.20
CA LEU A 81 0.08 6.85 -10.67
C LEU A 81 -0.28 8.19 -11.32
N THR A 82 -0.50 8.21 -12.64
CA THR A 82 -1.00 9.40 -13.34
C THR A 82 -2.39 9.80 -12.86
N LYS A 83 -3.33 8.84 -12.76
CA LYS A 83 -4.69 9.08 -12.28
C LYS A 83 -4.73 9.69 -10.87
N TYR A 84 -3.81 9.27 -10.01
CA TYR A 84 -3.65 9.74 -8.64
C TYR A 84 -2.76 10.99 -8.51
N ARG A 85 -2.39 11.60 -9.64
CA ARG A 85 -1.60 12.84 -9.71
C ARG A 85 -0.22 12.74 -9.06
N VAL A 86 0.36 11.54 -9.09
CA VAL A 86 1.73 11.25 -8.61
C VAL A 86 2.57 10.52 -9.68
N PRO A 87 2.63 11.01 -10.93
CA PRO A 87 3.33 10.31 -12.01
C PRO A 87 4.83 10.14 -11.76
N HIS A 88 5.43 11.03 -10.98
CA HIS A 88 6.86 11.02 -10.63
C HIS A 88 7.14 10.38 -9.26
N LEU A 89 6.20 9.64 -8.67
CA LEU A 89 6.34 9.04 -7.33
C LEU A 89 7.61 8.19 -7.20
N MET A 90 7.86 7.32 -8.19
CA MET A 90 9.02 6.42 -8.19
C MET A 90 10.33 7.18 -8.29
N GLU A 91 10.40 8.19 -9.16
CA GLU A 91 11.57 9.08 -9.29
C GLU A 91 11.81 9.85 -7.98
N THR A 92 10.74 10.30 -7.33
CA THR A 92 10.82 10.98 -6.04
C THR A 92 11.45 10.07 -4.99
N TYR A 93 10.99 8.81 -4.85
CA TYR A 93 11.62 7.85 -3.93
C TYR A 93 13.12 7.69 -4.20
N GLN A 94 13.51 7.54 -5.47
CA GLN A 94 14.91 7.38 -5.86
C GLN A 94 15.75 8.62 -5.50
N ASN A 95 15.23 9.83 -5.73
CA ASN A 95 15.88 11.08 -5.34
C ASN A 95 16.10 11.20 -3.83
N TYR A 96 15.26 10.53 -3.03
CA TYR A 96 15.40 10.44 -1.59
C TYR A 96 16.26 9.26 -1.11
N GLY A 97 16.92 8.53 -2.02
CA GLY A 97 17.81 7.42 -1.72
C GLY A 97 17.09 6.12 -1.38
N ILE A 98 15.81 6.01 -1.74
CA ILE A 98 14.99 4.80 -1.51
C ILE A 98 15.00 3.96 -2.79
N THR A 99 15.31 2.67 -2.64
CA THR A 99 15.31 1.71 -3.76
C THR A 99 13.87 1.37 -4.15
N VAL A 100 13.54 1.47 -5.43
CA VAL A 100 12.18 1.21 -5.94
C VAL A 100 12.12 -0.10 -6.69
N HIS A 101 11.18 -0.97 -6.28
CA HIS A 101 10.82 -2.22 -6.92
C HIS A 101 9.43 -2.07 -7.54
N HIS A 102 9.33 -1.91 -8.86
CA HIS A 102 8.05 -1.67 -9.54
C HIS A 102 7.45 -2.97 -10.10
N HIS A 103 6.36 -3.43 -9.49
CA HIS A 103 5.65 -4.65 -9.88
C HIS A 103 4.17 -4.38 -10.11
N PRO A 104 3.79 -3.81 -11.26
CA PRO A 104 2.43 -3.35 -11.50
C PRO A 104 1.43 -4.51 -11.51
N ILE A 105 0.39 -4.40 -10.68
CA ILE A 105 -0.75 -5.33 -10.63
C ILE A 105 -2.01 -4.50 -10.88
N PRO A 106 -2.85 -4.81 -11.89
CA PRO A 106 -4.09 -4.10 -12.16
C PRO A 106 -5.02 -4.05 -10.93
N ASP A 107 -5.77 -2.96 -10.78
CA ASP A 107 -6.62 -2.77 -9.59
C ASP A 107 -7.62 -3.92 -9.38
N GLY A 108 -7.63 -4.43 -8.15
CA GLY A 108 -8.27 -5.66 -7.68
C GLY A 108 -8.09 -6.93 -8.53
N GLY A 109 -7.03 -6.98 -9.32
CA GLY A 109 -6.47 -8.22 -9.88
C GLY A 109 -5.44 -8.87 -8.94
N THR A 110 -4.88 -9.98 -9.38
CA THR A 110 -3.78 -10.71 -8.73
C THR A 110 -2.59 -10.78 -9.70
N PRO A 111 -1.34 -10.81 -9.20
CA PRO A 111 -0.22 -11.14 -10.07
C PRO A 111 -0.37 -12.59 -10.56
N ASP A 112 0.30 -12.93 -11.66
CA ASP A 112 0.53 -14.33 -12.01
C ASP A 112 1.55 -14.96 -11.03
N ILE A 113 1.61 -16.30 -11.02
CA ILE A 113 2.47 -17.07 -10.10
C ILE A 113 3.94 -16.66 -10.26
N ALA A 114 4.44 -16.52 -11.49
CA ALA A 114 5.84 -16.20 -11.75
C ALA A 114 6.20 -14.80 -11.24
N ARG A 115 5.35 -13.80 -11.51
CA ARG A 115 5.48 -12.44 -10.98
C ARG A 115 5.42 -12.44 -9.46
N CYS A 116 4.50 -13.21 -8.87
CA CYS A 116 4.41 -13.34 -7.42
C CYS A 116 5.71 -13.90 -6.83
N CYS A 117 6.31 -14.93 -7.45
CA CYS A 117 7.59 -15.50 -7.02
C CYS A 117 8.70 -14.43 -7.00
N VAL A 118 8.78 -13.62 -8.06
CA VAL A 118 9.79 -12.55 -8.16
C VAL A 118 9.62 -11.54 -7.02
N ILE A 119 8.40 -11.04 -6.80
CA ILE A 119 8.11 -10.09 -5.72
C ILE A 119 8.48 -10.68 -4.35
N LEU A 120 8.09 -11.92 -4.10
CA LEU A 120 8.35 -12.60 -2.82
C LEU A 120 9.83 -12.84 -2.59
N ASN A 121 10.59 -13.23 -3.61
CA ASN A 121 12.03 -13.42 -3.51
C ASN A 121 12.75 -12.09 -3.24
N GLU A 122 12.37 -11.01 -3.92
CA GLU A 122 12.94 -9.68 -3.65
C GLU A 122 12.61 -9.19 -2.23
N LEU A 123 11.37 -9.38 -1.76
CA LEU A 123 10.99 -9.06 -0.39
C LEU A 123 11.79 -9.88 0.62
N ARG A 124 11.91 -11.19 0.41
CA ARG A 124 12.72 -12.09 1.24
C ARG A 124 14.18 -11.64 1.28
N ASN A 125 14.77 -11.28 0.16
CA ASN A 125 16.14 -10.76 0.11
C ASN A 125 16.31 -9.47 0.94
N CYS A 126 15.31 -8.58 0.94
CA CYS A 126 15.30 -7.41 1.81
C CYS A 126 15.31 -7.82 3.30
N LEU A 127 14.45 -8.77 3.68
CA LEU A 127 14.35 -9.29 5.05
C LEU A 127 15.68 -9.94 5.51
N GLU A 128 16.24 -10.83 4.70
CA GLU A 128 17.50 -11.54 4.99
C GLU A 128 18.68 -10.56 5.09
N SER A 129 18.66 -9.48 4.30
CA SER A 129 19.64 -8.40 4.36
C SER A 129 19.38 -7.39 5.49
N LYS A 130 18.37 -7.62 6.34
CA LYS A 130 17.94 -6.71 7.42
C LYS A 130 17.59 -5.30 6.92
N ARG A 131 17.19 -5.17 5.65
CA ARG A 131 16.73 -3.91 5.06
C ARG A 131 15.24 -3.77 5.28
N LYS A 132 14.81 -2.58 5.70
CA LYS A 132 13.39 -2.28 5.91
C LYS A 132 12.72 -1.97 4.57
N ALA A 133 11.70 -2.73 4.23
CA ALA A 133 10.95 -2.59 2.99
C ALA A 133 9.48 -2.24 3.25
N THR A 134 8.90 -1.41 2.39
CA THR A 134 7.45 -1.18 2.35
C THR A 134 6.84 -1.73 1.06
N ILE A 135 5.58 -2.18 1.12
CA ILE A 135 4.81 -2.60 -0.04
C ILE A 135 3.47 -1.89 -0.10
N HIS A 136 3.06 -1.57 -1.33
CA HIS A 136 2.28 -0.38 -1.54
C HIS A 136 1.47 -0.49 -2.84
N CYS A 137 0.14 -0.36 -2.75
CA CYS A 137 -0.77 -0.22 -3.89
C CYS A 137 -1.49 1.14 -3.80
N TYR A 138 -2.73 1.25 -4.27
CA TYR A 138 -3.51 2.48 -4.10
C TYR A 138 -4.14 2.58 -2.71
N GLY A 139 -4.85 1.52 -2.30
CA GLY A 139 -5.74 1.49 -1.14
C GLY A 139 -5.22 0.68 0.06
N GLY A 140 -4.06 0.03 -0.06
CA GLY A 140 -3.39 -0.66 1.05
C GLY A 140 -4.18 -1.83 1.65
N LEU A 141 -5.29 -2.23 1.03
CA LEU A 141 -6.22 -3.26 1.52
C LEU A 141 -6.32 -4.48 0.60
N GLY A 142 -6.07 -4.30 -0.71
CA GLY A 142 -6.14 -5.37 -1.70
C GLY A 142 -4.78 -5.98 -1.98
N ARG A 143 -4.19 -5.56 -3.12
CA ARG A 143 -2.91 -6.06 -3.67
C ARG A 143 -1.76 -6.12 -2.65
N SER A 144 -1.55 -5.08 -1.85
CA SER A 144 -0.50 -5.08 -0.82
C SER A 144 -0.72 -6.14 0.25
N CYS A 145 -1.94 -6.26 0.77
CA CYS A 145 -2.29 -7.28 1.77
C CYS A 145 -2.17 -8.69 1.20
N LEU A 146 -2.54 -8.87 -0.08
CA LEU A 146 -2.37 -10.16 -0.76
C LEU A 146 -0.90 -10.58 -0.80
N ILE A 147 0.00 -9.71 -1.26
CA ILE A 147 1.43 -10.02 -1.31
C ILE A 147 2.00 -10.23 0.10
N ALA A 148 1.60 -9.41 1.07
CA ALA A 148 2.05 -9.56 2.46
C ALA A 148 1.58 -10.89 3.07
N ALA A 149 0.35 -11.32 2.81
CA ALA A 149 -0.15 -12.64 3.21
C ALA A 149 0.64 -13.77 2.51
N CYS A 150 0.93 -13.65 1.21
CA CYS A 150 1.78 -14.61 0.52
C CYS A 150 3.18 -14.70 1.15
N LEU A 151 3.77 -13.56 1.54
CA LEU A 151 5.07 -13.55 2.21
C LEU A 151 5.01 -14.20 3.59
N LEU A 152 3.98 -13.91 4.38
CA LEU A 152 3.78 -14.53 5.69
C LEU A 152 3.74 -16.05 5.60
N LEU A 153 2.96 -16.56 4.65
CA LEU A 153 2.95 -17.99 4.38
C LEU A 153 4.37 -18.45 4.01
N GLN A 154 5.04 -17.76 3.08
CA GLN A 154 6.33 -18.19 2.55
C GLN A 154 7.43 -18.26 3.63
N VAL A 155 7.37 -17.40 4.65
CA VAL A 155 8.37 -17.35 5.73
C VAL A 155 7.95 -18.13 6.99
N SER A 156 6.76 -18.74 6.99
CA SER A 156 6.21 -19.43 8.16
C SER A 156 5.75 -20.84 7.82
N ASP A 157 6.38 -21.85 8.45
CA ASP A 157 6.04 -23.25 8.19
C ASP A 157 4.67 -23.67 8.76
N ASN A 158 4.14 -22.90 9.71
CA ASN A 158 2.95 -23.26 10.49
C ASN A 158 1.72 -22.38 10.21
N LEU A 159 1.80 -21.44 9.26
CA LEU A 159 0.66 -20.59 8.93
C LEU A 159 -0.17 -21.18 7.80
N THR A 160 -1.47 -21.27 8.03
CA THR A 160 -2.45 -21.58 6.99
C THR A 160 -2.83 -20.32 6.20
N PRO A 161 -3.29 -20.46 4.94
CA PRO A 161 -3.80 -19.33 4.17
C PRO A 161 -4.87 -18.50 4.91
N GLN A 162 -5.75 -19.15 5.66
CA GLN A 162 -6.78 -18.46 6.44
C GLN A 162 -6.16 -17.60 7.55
N GLN A 163 -5.21 -18.15 8.32
CA GLN A 163 -4.50 -17.39 9.35
C GLN A 163 -3.72 -16.20 8.78
N ALA A 164 -3.08 -16.36 7.61
CA ALA A 164 -2.40 -15.25 6.97
C ALA A 164 -3.36 -14.11 6.56
N ILE A 165 -4.57 -14.44 6.10
CA ILE A 165 -5.63 -13.45 5.84
C ILE A 165 -6.07 -12.79 7.14
N ASP A 166 -6.27 -13.57 8.20
CA ASP A 166 -6.72 -13.05 9.49
C ASP A 166 -5.67 -12.09 10.09
N CYS A 167 -4.37 -12.39 9.97
CA CYS A 167 -3.30 -11.46 10.32
C CYS A 167 -3.39 -10.13 9.54
N MET A 168 -3.70 -10.19 8.23
CA MET A 168 -3.88 -8.95 7.44
C MET A 168 -5.11 -8.17 7.92
N ARG A 169 -6.19 -8.85 8.30
CA ARG A 169 -7.44 -8.24 8.77
C ARG A 169 -7.32 -7.65 10.17
N GLU A 170 -6.58 -8.28 11.05
CA GLU A 170 -6.24 -7.71 12.36
C GLU A 170 -5.42 -6.42 12.19
N LEU A 171 -4.48 -6.42 11.24
CA LEU A 171 -3.63 -5.26 10.97
C LEU A 171 -4.37 -4.12 10.27
N ARG A 172 -5.24 -4.43 9.30
CA ARG A 172 -5.78 -3.46 8.33
C ARG A 172 -7.30 -3.34 8.31
N GLY A 173 -7.97 -4.04 9.22
CA GLY A 173 -9.43 -4.13 9.30
C GLY A 173 -10.01 -5.24 8.42
N SER A 174 -11.30 -5.51 8.62
CA SER A 174 -12.05 -6.59 7.94
C SER A 174 -11.96 -6.56 6.41
N GLY A 175 -11.72 -5.38 5.84
CA GLY A 175 -11.52 -5.15 4.41
C GLY A 175 -10.15 -5.55 3.87
N ALA A 176 -9.25 -6.16 4.64
CA ALA A 176 -7.96 -6.62 4.12
C ALA A 176 -8.10 -7.85 3.19
N VAL A 177 -7.17 -7.98 2.24
CA VAL A 177 -7.12 -9.02 1.19
C VAL A 177 -8.33 -8.94 0.23
N GLN A 178 -8.56 -7.75 -0.32
CA GLN A 178 -9.59 -7.48 -1.35
C GLN A 178 -9.16 -7.82 -2.79
N THR A 179 -10.06 -8.49 -3.53
CA THR A 179 -10.17 -8.47 -5.01
C THR A 179 -11.47 -7.76 -5.42
N LEU A 180 -11.60 -7.24 -6.66
CA LEU A 180 -12.68 -6.28 -7.01
C LEU A 180 -14.12 -6.76 -6.67
N LYS A 181 -14.73 -6.07 -5.71
CA LYS A 181 -15.94 -5.22 -5.82
C LYS A 181 -17.08 -5.70 -6.75
N VAL A 182 -17.91 -6.62 -6.27
CA VAL A 182 -19.33 -6.70 -6.65
C VAL A 182 -20.14 -6.65 -5.35
N ARG A 183 -21.21 -5.83 -5.35
CA ARG A 183 -22.29 -5.62 -4.35
C ARG A 183 -22.32 -6.57 -3.12
N PRO A 184 -22.76 -6.07 -1.93
CA PRO A 184 -22.55 -6.63 -0.58
C PRO A 184 -22.96 -8.09 -0.28
N ALA A 185 -23.43 -8.87 -1.25
CA ALA A 185 -23.83 -10.26 -1.08
C ALA A 185 -22.70 -11.29 -1.36
N LYS A 186 -21.42 -10.90 -1.49
CA LYS A 186 -20.36 -11.79 -2.02
C LYS A 186 -19.01 -11.78 -1.29
N GLU A 187 -18.92 -11.33 -0.05
CA GLU A 187 -17.66 -11.42 0.73
C GLU A 187 -17.11 -12.85 0.79
N GLU A 188 -18.00 -13.86 0.87
CA GLU A 188 -17.61 -15.28 0.91
C GLU A 188 -16.97 -15.78 -0.39
N ILE A 189 -17.40 -15.27 -1.56
CA ILE A 189 -16.88 -15.68 -2.87
C ILE A 189 -15.48 -15.11 -3.10
N GLU A 190 -15.24 -13.88 -2.64
CA GLU A 190 -13.95 -13.21 -2.77
C GLU A 190 -12.92 -13.82 -1.80
N LEU A 191 -13.32 -14.14 -0.56
CA LEU A 191 -12.45 -14.89 0.35
C LEU A 191 -12.06 -16.25 -0.23
N LYS A 192 -13.02 -16.96 -0.85
CA LYS A 192 -12.74 -18.23 -1.53
C LYS A 192 -11.74 -18.06 -2.67
N ARG A 193 -11.79 -16.98 -3.45
CA ARG A 193 -10.81 -16.71 -4.52
C ARG A 193 -9.43 -16.40 -3.95
N CYS A 194 -9.34 -15.55 -2.94
CA CYS A 194 -8.08 -15.25 -2.25
C CYS A 194 -7.49 -16.50 -1.61
N LEU A 195 -8.31 -17.32 -0.94
CA LEU A 195 -7.91 -18.61 -0.40
C LEU A 195 -7.47 -19.57 -1.50
N ILE A 196 -8.20 -19.69 -2.62
CA ILE A 196 -7.80 -20.53 -3.74
C ILE A 196 -6.46 -20.06 -4.31
N TYR A 197 -6.27 -18.75 -4.48
CA TYR A 197 -5.01 -18.21 -4.98
C TYR A 197 -3.87 -18.48 -3.99
N LEU A 198 -4.04 -18.14 -2.72
CA LEU A 198 -3.05 -18.42 -1.67
C LEU A 198 -2.78 -19.91 -1.51
N PHE A 199 -3.80 -20.77 -1.63
CA PHE A 199 -3.67 -22.22 -1.55
C PHE A 199 -2.95 -22.78 -2.79
N THR A 200 -3.24 -22.24 -3.98
CA THR A 200 -2.53 -22.57 -5.21
C THR A 200 -1.06 -22.20 -5.08
N LEU A 201 -0.76 -21.02 -4.53
CA LEU A 201 0.62 -20.61 -4.24
C LEU A 201 1.24 -21.51 -3.17
N PHE A 202 0.54 -21.79 -2.06
CA PHE A 202 0.99 -22.64 -0.94
C PHE A 202 1.37 -24.05 -1.38
N LEU A 203 0.64 -24.61 -2.35
CA LEU A 203 0.95 -25.91 -2.94
C LEU A 203 2.02 -25.83 -4.03
N HIS A 204 2.41 -24.64 -4.49
CA HIS A 204 3.38 -24.48 -5.57
C HIS A 204 4.81 -24.68 -5.05
N PRO A 205 5.53 -25.72 -5.50
CA PRO A 205 6.83 -26.10 -4.93
C PRO A 205 7.93 -25.04 -5.11
N SER A 206 7.80 -24.18 -6.13
CA SER A 206 8.73 -23.06 -6.35
C SER A 206 8.54 -21.89 -5.39
N ILE A 207 7.38 -21.78 -4.73
CA ILE A 207 7.08 -20.68 -3.78
C ILE A 207 7.30 -21.16 -2.35
N PHE A 208 6.93 -22.42 -2.09
CA PHE A 208 7.05 -23.09 -0.81
C PHE A 208 7.78 -24.41 -1.01
N PRO A 209 9.13 -24.40 -1.02
CA PRO A 209 9.87 -25.63 -0.98
C PRO A 209 9.58 -26.27 0.37
N LYS A 210 8.72 -27.31 0.40
CA LYS A 210 8.54 -28.14 1.58
C LYS A 210 9.89 -28.81 1.85
N THR A 211 10.61 -28.34 2.86
CA THR A 211 11.72 -29.09 3.44
C THR A 211 11.15 -30.43 3.91
N LEU A 212 11.52 -31.51 3.22
CA LEU A 212 11.26 -32.90 3.62
C LEU A 212 12.08 -33.24 4.86
#